data_AF-A0A6C0CXL1-F1
#
_entry.id   AF-A0A6C0CXL1-F1
#
_cell.length_a   1.000
_cell.length_b   1.000
_cell.length_c   1.000
_cell.angle_alpha   90.00
_cell.angle_beta   90.00
_cell.angle_gamma   90.00
#
_symmetry.space_group_name_H-M   'P 1'
#
loop_
_entity.id
_entity.type
_entity.pdbx_description
1 polymer ?
#
loop_
_entity_poly.entity_id
_entity_poly.type
_entity_poly.pdbx_seq_one_letter_code
_entity_poly.pdbx_strand_id
1 'polypeptide(L)'
;MSLAPWVKQYEDELLEEYLSRNTNPEVIKYLEKYPKMIRWKYLSENPVAIEILKKNKHRIHWKKICLNPHPYAMEMIKEHYAHYLKRWKEKGIRTPPHMILSWENLSKNPNAVEFLKENPQNVCWYFQENENEWEGGPECSINDELDKNNPDEIHYGYLSENPSAVGYLREKSHIIMGDWLSTNTNGIELLEKKPELINWYWLSENPRAVHILQKHLDKVDWCQLSKNTNAIYLLDNNLEKIDWTYLSANENAVHLLEKYPKKIDWRWLCKNPNAGKIFEKYLDPKNGKYANLNIFNKLDWDWLSENPCIFVKKDEETEQNYCV
;
A
#
# COMPACT_ATOMS: atom_id res chain seq x y z
N MET A 1 23.08 -2.87 13.14
CA MET A 1 21.62 -2.66 13.05
C MET A 1 21.06 -3.82 12.28
N SER A 2 19.98 -4.38 12.80
CA SER A 2 19.57 -5.73 12.47
C SER A 2 18.07 -5.85 12.61
N LEU A 3 17.56 -6.95 12.04
CA LEU A 3 16.31 -7.55 12.46
C LEU A 3 16.08 -7.38 13.97
N ALA A 4 14.82 -7.15 14.34
CA ALA A 4 14.38 -7.09 15.71
C ALA A 4 14.80 -8.36 16.46
N PRO A 5 15.16 -8.28 17.75
CA PRO A 5 15.69 -9.44 18.49
C PRO A 5 14.79 -10.68 18.41
N TRP A 6 13.47 -10.50 18.43
CA TRP A 6 12.48 -11.58 18.42
C TRP A 6 12.42 -12.34 17.07
N VAL A 7 12.71 -11.68 15.94
CA VAL A 7 12.62 -12.31 14.60
C VAL A 7 13.95 -12.89 14.15
N LYS A 8 15.07 -12.48 14.77
CA LYS A 8 16.42 -12.87 14.34
C LYS A 8 16.66 -14.38 14.30
N GLN A 9 16.02 -15.14 15.20
CA GLN A 9 16.12 -16.61 15.22
C GLN A 9 15.31 -17.29 14.09
N TYR A 10 14.46 -16.53 13.40
CA TYR A 10 13.61 -16.97 12.29
C TYR A 10 14.04 -16.30 10.98
N GLU A 11 15.32 -15.90 10.87
CA GLU A 11 15.86 -15.24 9.67
C GLU A 11 15.68 -16.12 8.41
N ASP A 12 15.72 -17.45 8.57
CA ASP A 12 15.53 -18.41 7.48
C ASP A 12 14.09 -18.47 6.93
N GLU A 13 13.11 -17.95 7.68
CA GLU A 13 11.70 -17.87 7.24
C GLU A 13 11.42 -16.61 6.43
N LEU A 14 12.35 -15.64 6.41
CA LEU A 14 12.15 -14.37 5.70
C LEU A 14 12.35 -14.54 4.20
N LEU A 15 11.37 -14.07 3.44
CA LEU A 15 11.34 -14.22 1.99
C LEU A 15 11.90 -12.98 1.28
N GLU A 16 12.89 -13.22 0.43
CA GLU A 16 13.64 -12.23 -0.37
C GLU A 16 12.76 -11.32 -1.26
N GLU A 17 11.67 -11.83 -1.82
CA GLU A 17 10.72 -11.07 -2.63
C GLU A 17 10.03 -9.99 -1.80
N TYR A 18 9.45 -10.40 -0.67
CA TYR A 18 8.72 -9.54 0.26
C TYR A 18 9.65 -8.60 1.04
N LEU A 19 10.84 -9.07 1.43
CA LEU A 19 11.88 -8.21 1.99
C LEU A 19 12.25 -7.07 1.03
N SER A 20 12.30 -7.33 -0.28
CA SER A 20 12.60 -6.28 -1.26
C SER A 20 11.49 -5.23 -1.39
N ARG A 21 10.26 -5.54 -0.94
CA ARG A 21 9.11 -4.61 -0.87
C ARG A 21 9.00 -3.89 0.47
N ASN A 22 9.71 -4.35 1.49
CA ASN A 22 9.67 -3.76 2.83
C ASN A 22 10.07 -2.28 2.81
N THR A 23 9.24 -1.43 3.42
CA THR A 23 9.39 0.02 3.37
C THR A 23 10.23 0.59 4.52
N ASN A 24 10.74 -0.25 5.43
CA ASN A 24 11.63 0.20 6.49
C ASN A 24 13.02 0.54 5.91
N PRO A 25 13.58 1.75 6.12
CA PRO A 25 14.90 2.12 5.60
C PRO A 25 16.06 1.18 6.02
N GLU A 26 15.94 0.50 7.15
CA GLU A 26 16.96 -0.45 7.62
C GLU A 26 17.05 -1.72 6.74
N VAL A 27 16.02 -2.02 5.93
CA VAL A 27 16.04 -3.15 5.00
C VAL A 27 17.17 -3.03 3.98
N ILE A 28 17.51 -1.81 3.55
CA ILE A 28 18.56 -1.60 2.55
C ILE A 28 19.92 -2.02 3.12
N LYS A 29 20.20 -1.67 4.38
CA LYS A 29 21.44 -2.10 5.05
C LYS A 29 21.49 -3.61 5.25
N TYR A 30 20.34 -4.23 5.55
CA TYR A 30 20.23 -5.69 5.65
C TYR A 30 20.53 -6.36 4.31
N LEU A 31 19.91 -5.88 3.23
CA LEU A 31 20.10 -6.40 1.87
C LEU A 31 21.52 -6.16 1.33
N GLU A 32 22.17 -5.06 1.67
CA GLU A 32 23.59 -4.81 1.33
C GLU A 32 24.53 -5.84 1.98
N LYS A 33 24.21 -6.33 3.18
CA LYS A 33 24.96 -7.41 3.85
C LYS A 33 24.72 -8.77 3.18
N TYR A 34 23.55 -8.99 2.59
CA TYR A 34 23.17 -10.23 1.92
C TYR A 34 22.72 -10.01 0.47
N PRO A 35 23.63 -9.64 -0.46
CA PRO A 35 23.25 -9.23 -1.81
C PRO A 35 22.49 -10.28 -2.63
N LYS A 36 22.60 -11.56 -2.25
CA LYS A 36 21.87 -12.67 -2.90
C LYS A 36 20.36 -12.62 -2.66
N MET A 37 19.92 -11.98 -1.58
CA MET A 37 18.50 -11.81 -1.24
C MET A 37 17.86 -10.63 -2.00
N ILE A 38 18.64 -9.85 -2.75
CA ILE A 38 18.12 -8.69 -3.46
C ILE A 38 17.32 -9.13 -4.69
N ARG A 39 16.01 -8.90 -4.65
CA ARG A 39 15.14 -9.05 -5.82
C ARG A 39 14.93 -7.68 -6.47
N TRP A 40 15.82 -7.33 -7.41
CA TRP A 40 15.86 -6.03 -8.08
C TRP A 40 14.54 -5.60 -8.75
N LYS A 41 13.71 -6.55 -9.21
CA LYS A 41 12.37 -6.28 -9.75
C LYS A 41 11.51 -5.53 -8.73
N TYR A 42 11.40 -6.07 -7.51
CA TYR A 42 10.60 -5.52 -6.41
C TYR A 42 11.33 -4.38 -5.70
N LEU A 43 12.65 -4.45 -5.61
CA LEU A 43 13.43 -3.34 -5.08
C LEU A 43 13.31 -2.07 -5.95
N SER A 44 13.02 -2.21 -7.26
CA SER A 44 12.85 -1.06 -8.16
C SER A 44 11.59 -0.25 -7.87
N GLU A 45 10.51 -0.87 -7.41
CA GLU A 45 9.28 -0.17 -6.99
C GLU A 45 9.37 0.38 -5.55
N ASN A 46 10.34 -0.08 -4.76
CA ASN A 46 10.50 0.30 -3.37
C ASN A 46 11.06 1.74 -3.21
N PRO A 47 10.34 2.67 -2.56
CA PRO A 47 10.78 4.06 -2.42
C PRO A 47 12.02 4.24 -1.55
N VAL A 48 12.28 3.37 -0.57
CA VAL A 48 13.47 3.50 0.30
C VAL A 48 14.75 3.02 -0.38
N ALA A 49 14.64 2.34 -1.53
CA ALA A 49 15.77 1.77 -2.25
C ALA A 49 16.48 2.75 -3.20
N ILE A 50 16.07 4.03 -3.26
CA ILE A 50 16.55 4.94 -4.29
C ILE A 50 18.08 5.06 -4.37
N GLU A 51 18.77 5.10 -3.22
CA GLU A 51 20.22 5.27 -3.17
C GLU A 51 20.97 4.03 -3.67
N ILE A 52 20.47 2.83 -3.38
CA ILE A 52 21.05 1.60 -3.91
C ILE A 52 20.74 1.44 -5.41
N LEU A 53 19.56 1.87 -5.87
CA LEU A 53 19.22 1.89 -7.31
C LEU A 53 20.11 2.87 -8.09
N LYS A 54 20.40 4.06 -7.55
CA LYS A 54 21.33 5.05 -8.16
C LYS A 54 22.72 4.46 -8.39
N LYS A 55 23.24 3.69 -7.43
CA LYS A 55 24.54 3.00 -7.53
C LYS A 55 24.53 1.83 -8.51
N ASN A 56 23.34 1.26 -8.79
CA ASN A 56 23.18 0.03 -9.57
C ASN A 56 22.23 0.21 -10.77
N LYS A 57 22.40 1.29 -11.55
CA LYS A 57 21.52 1.62 -12.69
C LYS A 57 21.27 0.47 -13.67
N HIS A 58 22.25 -0.43 -13.85
CA HIS A 58 22.17 -1.59 -14.74
C HIS A 58 21.28 -2.73 -14.21
N ARG A 59 20.90 -2.71 -12.93
CA ARG A 59 20.02 -3.71 -12.30
C ARG A 59 18.57 -3.24 -12.21
N ILE A 60 18.30 -1.97 -12.53
CA ILE A 60 16.95 -1.39 -12.41
C ILE A 60 16.01 -2.08 -13.38
N HIS A 61 14.86 -2.50 -12.83
CA HIS A 61 13.77 -3.01 -13.63
C HIS A 61 12.87 -1.84 -14.07
N TRP A 62 13.11 -1.31 -15.29
CA TRP A 62 12.50 -0.08 -15.78
C TRP A 62 10.97 -0.09 -15.86
N LYS A 63 10.32 -1.24 -16.04
CA LYS A 63 8.86 -1.34 -15.91
C LYS A 63 8.40 -1.12 -14.47
N LYS A 64 9.11 -1.66 -13.47
CA LYS A 64 8.67 -1.61 -12.05
C LYS A 64 9.08 -0.32 -11.36
N ILE A 65 10.21 0.31 -11.74
CA ILE A 65 10.55 1.65 -11.23
C ILE A 65 9.49 2.70 -11.58
N CYS A 66 8.69 2.48 -12.63
CA CYS A 66 7.56 3.35 -12.95
C CYS A 66 6.49 3.39 -11.84
N LEU A 67 6.42 2.39 -10.95
CA LEU A 67 5.55 2.40 -9.76
C LEU A 67 6.20 3.08 -8.55
N ASN A 68 7.50 3.39 -8.61
CA ASN A 68 8.22 3.93 -7.46
C ASN A 68 7.78 5.37 -7.18
N PRO A 69 7.18 5.65 -6.01
CA PRO A 69 6.65 6.98 -5.72
C PRO A 69 7.76 7.95 -5.28
N HIS A 70 9.04 7.57 -5.25
CA HIS A 70 10.10 8.48 -4.85
C HIS A 70 10.39 9.55 -5.94
N PRO A 71 10.49 10.86 -5.63
CA PRO A 71 10.69 11.91 -6.64
C PRO A 71 11.92 11.69 -7.55
N TYR A 72 13.03 11.24 -6.99
CA TYR A 72 14.23 10.92 -7.78
C TYR A 72 14.04 9.71 -8.71
N ALA A 73 13.12 8.78 -8.42
CA ALA A 73 12.81 7.71 -9.37
C ALA A 73 12.18 8.30 -10.64
N MET A 74 11.33 9.32 -10.49
CA MET A 74 10.75 10.05 -11.63
C MET A 74 11.82 10.79 -12.45
N GLU A 75 12.82 11.39 -11.81
CA GLU A 75 13.97 11.98 -12.53
C GLU A 75 14.69 10.93 -13.38
N MET A 76 15.00 9.78 -12.80
CA MET A 76 15.67 8.67 -13.50
C MET A 76 14.82 8.14 -14.68
N ILE A 77 13.50 8.07 -14.51
CA ILE A 77 12.56 7.68 -15.56
C ILE A 77 12.59 8.69 -16.71
N LYS A 78 12.53 9.99 -16.42
CA LYS A 78 12.59 11.06 -17.43
C LYS A 78 13.90 11.03 -18.20
N GLU A 79 15.03 10.87 -17.51
CA GLU A 79 16.35 10.73 -18.13
C GLU A 79 16.42 9.51 -19.05
N HIS A 80 15.94 8.36 -18.59
CA HIS A 80 15.90 7.12 -19.38
C HIS A 80 15.06 7.30 -20.65
N TYR A 81 13.87 7.88 -20.49
CA TYR A 81 12.97 8.16 -21.60
C TYR A 81 13.62 9.08 -22.65
N ALA A 82 14.18 10.20 -22.21
CA ALA A 82 14.86 11.16 -23.08
C ALA A 82 16.06 10.52 -23.81
N HIS A 83 16.86 9.70 -23.12
CA HIS A 83 17.99 8.99 -23.71
C HIS A 83 17.55 8.05 -24.83
N TYR A 84 16.52 7.23 -24.60
CA TYR A 84 16.03 6.27 -25.59
C TYR A 84 15.33 6.95 -26.77
N LEU A 85 14.53 7.98 -26.52
CA LEU A 85 13.94 8.80 -27.58
C LEU A 85 15.01 9.39 -28.50
N LYS A 86 16.07 9.99 -27.92
CA LYS A 86 17.19 10.54 -28.69
C LYS A 86 17.89 9.45 -29.51
N ARG A 87 18.27 8.35 -28.86
CA ARG A 87 18.99 7.23 -29.49
C ARG A 87 18.24 6.61 -30.66
N TRP A 88 16.91 6.50 -30.58
CA TRP A 88 16.13 5.85 -31.64
C TRP A 88 15.79 6.84 -32.76
N LYS A 89 15.59 8.12 -32.44
CA LYS A 89 15.50 9.20 -33.42
C LYS A 89 16.76 9.27 -34.29
N GLU A 90 17.94 9.19 -33.67
CA GLU A 90 19.24 9.17 -34.39
C GLU A 90 19.38 7.95 -35.31
N LYS A 91 18.76 6.82 -34.95
CA LYS A 91 18.75 5.60 -35.77
C LYS A 91 17.65 5.59 -36.85
N GLY A 92 16.83 6.64 -36.94
CA GLY A 92 15.68 6.69 -37.84
C GLY A 92 14.56 5.69 -37.50
N ILE A 93 14.54 5.16 -36.27
CA ILE A 93 13.57 4.15 -35.83
C ILE A 93 12.42 4.85 -35.12
N ARG A 94 11.17 4.62 -35.56
CA ARG A 94 9.97 5.02 -34.81
C ARG A 94 9.76 4.06 -33.64
N THR A 95 10.11 4.48 -32.44
CA THR A 95 9.87 3.71 -31.20
C THR A 95 8.42 3.85 -30.75
N PRO A 96 7.70 2.75 -30.51
CA PRO A 96 6.48 2.83 -29.73
C PRO A 96 6.83 3.19 -28.27
N PRO A 97 6.22 4.24 -27.69
CA PRO A 97 6.54 4.70 -26.33
C PRO A 97 6.43 3.62 -25.24
N HIS A 98 5.55 2.62 -25.43
CA HIS A 98 5.37 1.48 -24.53
C HIS A 98 6.59 0.54 -24.46
N MET A 99 7.51 0.60 -25.42
CA MET A 99 8.76 -0.16 -25.36
C MET A 99 9.83 0.50 -24.49
N ILE A 100 9.68 1.79 -24.19
CA ILE A 100 10.66 2.54 -23.38
C ILE A 100 10.23 2.54 -21.91
N LEU A 101 8.96 2.80 -21.64
CA LEU A 101 8.41 2.88 -20.28
C LEU A 101 7.09 2.13 -20.20
N SER A 102 6.75 1.69 -18.98
CA SER A 102 5.42 1.21 -18.67
C SER A 102 4.53 2.40 -18.30
N TRP A 103 3.81 2.90 -19.30
CA TRP A 103 2.84 3.98 -19.14
C TRP A 103 1.65 3.58 -18.26
N GLU A 104 1.33 2.29 -18.28
CA GLU A 104 0.44 1.65 -17.33
C GLU A 104 0.88 1.96 -15.89
N ASN A 105 2.06 1.49 -15.49
CA ASN A 105 2.61 1.72 -14.16
C ASN A 105 2.81 3.20 -13.81
N LEU A 106 3.17 4.04 -14.79
CA LEU A 106 3.22 5.48 -14.56
C LEU A 106 1.86 6.08 -14.24
N SER A 107 0.79 5.58 -14.87
CA SER A 107 -0.57 6.06 -14.61
C SER A 107 -1.02 5.75 -13.17
N LYS A 108 -0.42 4.74 -12.51
CA LYS A 108 -0.59 4.45 -11.07
C LYS A 108 0.33 5.28 -10.17
N ASN A 109 1.32 5.99 -10.71
CA ASN A 109 2.34 6.67 -9.92
C ASN A 109 1.90 8.11 -9.57
N PRO A 110 1.75 8.46 -8.28
CA PRO A 110 1.30 9.79 -7.88
C PRO A 110 2.25 10.91 -8.31
N ASN A 111 3.55 10.62 -8.50
CA ASN A 111 4.54 11.60 -8.93
C ASN A 111 4.72 11.68 -10.45
N ALA A 112 3.98 10.89 -11.23
CA ALA A 112 4.01 10.94 -12.68
C ALA A 112 2.99 11.92 -13.29
N VAL A 113 2.09 12.53 -12.50
CA VAL A 113 0.97 13.35 -12.99
C VAL A 113 1.40 14.42 -14.00
N GLU A 114 2.39 15.24 -13.70
CA GLU A 114 2.85 16.29 -14.63
C GLU A 114 3.49 15.70 -15.90
N PHE A 115 4.24 14.60 -15.76
CA PHE A 115 4.83 13.92 -16.90
C PHE A 115 3.77 13.28 -17.82
N LEU A 116 2.67 12.79 -17.24
CA LEU A 116 1.53 12.26 -17.96
C LEU A 116 0.73 13.36 -18.67
N LYS A 117 0.60 14.56 -18.08
CA LYS A 117 0.00 15.74 -18.75
C LYS A 117 0.80 16.17 -19.99
N GLU A 118 2.12 16.04 -19.96
CA GLU A 118 2.99 16.31 -21.11
C GLU A 118 2.88 15.22 -22.20
N ASN A 119 2.35 14.04 -21.86
CA ASN A 119 2.23 12.88 -22.75
C ASN A 119 0.80 12.29 -22.73
N PRO A 120 -0.24 13.10 -23.02
CA PRO A 120 -1.64 12.70 -22.81
C PRO A 120 -2.04 11.47 -23.62
N GLN A 121 -1.42 11.25 -24.79
CA GLN A 121 -1.66 10.10 -25.66
C GLN A 121 -1.21 8.75 -25.08
N ASN A 122 -0.39 8.78 -24.02
CA ASN A 122 0.11 7.56 -23.38
C ASN A 122 -0.56 7.32 -22.01
N VAL A 123 -1.41 8.23 -21.54
CA VAL A 123 -2.11 8.04 -20.27
C VAL A 123 -3.07 6.87 -20.42
N CYS A 124 -2.97 5.91 -19.50
CA CYS A 124 -3.86 4.76 -19.50
C CYS A 124 -5.04 5.07 -18.58
N TRP A 125 -6.25 5.08 -19.16
CA TRP A 125 -7.50 5.51 -18.52
C TRP A 125 -8.41 4.35 -18.09
N TYR A 126 -8.02 3.10 -18.34
CA TYR A 126 -8.82 1.87 -18.11
C TYR A 126 -8.20 0.98 -17.01
N PHE A 127 -8.89 -0.12 -16.66
CA PHE A 127 -8.47 -1.02 -15.57
C PHE A 127 -7.07 -1.60 -15.80
N GLN A 128 -6.26 -1.58 -14.77
CA GLN A 128 -4.93 -2.18 -14.78
C GLN A 128 -4.89 -3.19 -13.64
N GLU A 129 -5.12 -4.47 -13.94
CA GLU A 129 -4.98 -5.56 -12.99
C GLU A 129 -3.68 -5.38 -12.17
N ASN A 130 -3.79 -5.36 -10.84
CA ASN A 130 -2.62 -5.55 -10.02
C ASN A 130 -2.23 -7.03 -10.18
N GLU A 131 -1.02 -7.30 -10.67
CA GLU A 131 -0.45 -8.66 -10.74
C GLU A 131 -0.50 -9.40 -9.39
N ASN A 132 -0.77 -8.70 -8.28
CA ASN A 132 -0.64 -9.18 -6.90
C ASN A 132 -1.89 -9.04 -6.01
N GLU A 133 -3.08 -8.68 -6.50
CA GLU A 133 -4.24 -8.45 -5.61
C GLU A 133 -5.55 -9.00 -6.16
N TRP A 134 -5.80 -10.29 -5.95
CA TRP A 134 -7.16 -10.80 -5.81
C TRP A 134 -7.26 -11.70 -4.57
N GLU A 135 -7.58 -11.08 -3.44
CA GLU A 135 -8.05 -11.79 -2.24
C GLU A 135 -9.44 -11.26 -1.83
N GLY A 136 -10.47 -11.68 -2.58
CA GLY A 136 -11.80 -11.95 -2.02
C GLY A 136 -12.65 -10.78 -1.49
N GLY A 137 -12.77 -9.67 -2.23
CA GLY A 137 -13.93 -8.77 -2.11
C GLY A 137 -15.12 -9.27 -2.94
N PRO A 138 -16.38 -8.84 -2.64
CA PRO A 138 -17.54 -9.27 -3.42
C PRO A 138 -17.30 -8.96 -4.90
N GLU A 139 -17.73 -9.87 -5.78
CA GLU A 139 -17.70 -9.73 -7.23
C GLU A 139 -18.33 -8.40 -7.65
N CYS A 140 -17.53 -7.32 -7.65
CA CYS A 140 -17.76 -6.25 -8.58
C CYS A 140 -17.35 -6.89 -9.89
N SER A 141 -18.34 -7.43 -10.61
CA SER A 141 -18.18 -7.81 -12.00
C SER A 141 -17.80 -6.54 -12.76
N ILE A 142 -16.52 -6.17 -12.71
CA ILE A 142 -15.90 -5.44 -13.79
C ILE A 142 -16.13 -6.40 -14.95
N ASN A 143 -17.07 -6.05 -15.83
CA ASN A 143 -17.27 -6.79 -17.05
C ASN A 143 -15.98 -6.61 -17.86
N ASP A 144 -15.02 -7.52 -17.68
CA ASP A 144 -13.72 -7.53 -18.36
C ASP A 144 -13.87 -7.53 -19.89
N GLU A 145 -15.06 -7.87 -20.39
CA GLU A 145 -15.44 -7.80 -21.81
C GLU A 145 -15.78 -6.38 -22.30
N LEU A 146 -16.20 -5.44 -21.44
CA LEU A 146 -16.48 -4.05 -21.85
C LEU A 146 -15.19 -3.27 -22.10
N ASP A 147 -14.18 -3.42 -21.22
CA ASP A 147 -12.90 -2.68 -21.32
C ASP A 147 -12.06 -3.09 -22.54
N LYS A 148 -12.18 -4.34 -23.02
CA LYS A 148 -11.44 -4.82 -24.21
C LYS A 148 -11.96 -4.25 -25.52
N ASN A 149 -13.21 -3.79 -25.56
CA ASN A 149 -13.89 -3.39 -26.80
C ASN A 149 -13.82 -1.89 -27.09
N ASN A 150 -13.36 -1.05 -26.14
CA ASN A 150 -13.30 0.40 -26.30
C ASN A 150 -12.16 1.05 -25.48
N PRO A 151 -10.89 0.87 -25.86
CA PRO A 151 -9.72 1.29 -25.06
C PRO A 151 -9.58 2.81 -24.87
N ASP A 152 -10.35 3.61 -25.62
CA ASP A 152 -10.36 5.08 -25.56
C ASP A 152 -11.46 5.66 -24.66
N GLU A 153 -12.26 4.83 -23.99
CA GLU A 153 -13.38 5.29 -23.15
C GLU A 153 -12.93 5.59 -21.70
N ILE A 154 -13.39 6.71 -21.15
CA ILE A 154 -13.08 7.10 -19.77
C ILE A 154 -13.86 6.22 -18.80
N HIS A 155 -13.15 5.44 -17.98
CA HIS A 155 -13.79 4.66 -16.93
C HIS A 155 -14.15 5.57 -15.73
N TYR A 156 -15.42 5.92 -15.64
CA TYR A 156 -15.93 6.86 -14.64
C TYR A 156 -15.77 6.38 -13.19
N GLY A 157 -15.65 5.06 -12.95
CA GLY A 157 -15.30 4.52 -11.64
C GLY A 157 -13.93 4.98 -11.17
N TYR A 158 -12.88 4.79 -11.99
CA TYR A 158 -11.51 5.20 -11.65
C TYR A 158 -11.40 6.71 -11.51
N LEU A 159 -12.11 7.44 -12.36
CA LEU A 159 -12.20 8.88 -12.24
C LEU A 159 -12.83 9.28 -10.90
N SER A 160 -13.87 8.57 -10.45
CA SER A 160 -14.56 8.82 -9.19
C SER A 160 -13.70 8.51 -7.95
N GLU A 161 -12.88 7.46 -8.02
CA GLU A 161 -11.93 7.10 -6.96
C GLU A 161 -10.73 8.05 -6.88
N ASN A 162 -10.31 8.66 -8.01
CA ASN A 162 -9.13 9.51 -8.07
C ASN A 162 -9.28 10.80 -7.23
N PRO A 163 -8.48 11.00 -6.16
CA PRO A 163 -8.58 12.17 -5.30
C PRO A 163 -8.29 13.51 -6.00
N SER A 164 -7.56 13.48 -7.12
CA SER A 164 -7.26 14.68 -7.94
C SER A 164 -8.39 15.05 -8.90
N ALA A 165 -9.30 14.12 -9.19
CA ALA A 165 -10.41 14.34 -10.12
C ALA A 165 -11.62 15.01 -9.45
N VAL A 166 -11.63 15.16 -8.12
CA VAL A 166 -12.77 15.70 -7.35
C VAL A 166 -13.24 17.06 -7.86
N GLY A 167 -12.33 17.94 -8.29
CA GLY A 167 -12.68 19.23 -8.89
C GLY A 167 -13.50 19.09 -10.18
N TYR A 168 -13.09 18.17 -11.05
CA TYR A 168 -13.81 17.89 -12.30
C TYR A 168 -15.16 17.19 -12.06
N LEU A 169 -15.20 16.23 -11.12
CA LEU A 169 -16.43 15.52 -10.75
C LEU A 169 -17.49 16.46 -10.16
N ARG A 170 -17.05 17.50 -9.43
CA ARG A 170 -17.94 18.53 -8.89
C ARG A 170 -18.74 19.24 -9.98
N GLU A 171 -18.13 19.50 -11.13
CA GLU A 171 -18.77 20.16 -12.28
C GLU A 171 -19.60 19.17 -13.10
N LYS A 172 -19.19 17.90 -13.15
CA LYS A 172 -19.84 16.84 -13.94
C LYS A 172 -20.46 15.78 -13.05
N SER A 173 -21.48 16.18 -12.31
CA SER A 173 -22.01 15.31 -11.27
C SER A 173 -22.80 14.09 -11.76
N HIS A 174 -23.11 13.99 -13.05
CA HIS A 174 -23.85 12.88 -13.68
C HIS A 174 -22.97 11.67 -14.02
N ILE A 175 -21.63 11.82 -13.98
CA ILE A 175 -20.68 10.74 -14.22
C ILE A 175 -20.09 10.17 -12.92
N ILE A 176 -20.54 10.63 -11.76
CA ILE A 176 -20.02 10.16 -10.48
C ILE A 176 -20.54 8.75 -10.21
N MET A 177 -19.61 7.82 -9.98
CA MET A 177 -19.91 6.47 -9.50
C MET A 177 -19.81 6.46 -7.97
N GLY A 178 -20.95 6.31 -7.30
CA GLY A 178 -21.06 6.45 -5.84
C GLY A 178 -20.19 5.46 -5.04
N ASP A 179 -20.14 4.21 -5.48
CA ASP A 179 -19.30 3.17 -4.87
C ASP A 179 -17.83 3.58 -4.81
N TRP A 180 -17.31 4.08 -5.94
CA TRP A 180 -15.92 4.47 -6.12
C TRP A 180 -15.62 5.83 -5.49
N LEU A 181 -16.57 6.76 -5.50
CA LEU A 181 -16.41 8.02 -4.78
C LEU A 181 -16.35 7.79 -3.26
N SER A 182 -16.98 6.74 -2.75
CA SER A 182 -16.99 6.41 -1.32
C SER A 182 -15.61 5.99 -0.80
N THR A 183 -14.73 5.44 -1.64
CA THR A 183 -13.32 5.18 -1.31
C THR A 183 -12.44 6.44 -1.44
N ASN A 184 -12.90 7.47 -2.16
CA ASN A 184 -12.13 8.68 -2.44
C ASN A 184 -12.00 9.57 -1.19
N THR A 185 -10.78 9.68 -0.67
CA THR A 185 -10.47 10.48 0.54
C THR A 185 -10.67 11.99 0.34
N ASN A 186 -10.60 12.52 -0.90
CA ASN A 186 -10.93 13.91 -1.20
C ASN A 186 -12.40 14.10 -1.64
N GLY A 187 -13.13 13.00 -1.86
CA GLY A 187 -14.53 12.99 -2.33
C GLY A 187 -15.57 13.25 -1.23
N ILE A 188 -15.16 13.30 0.03
CA ILE A 188 -16.04 13.41 1.20
C ILE A 188 -17.04 14.58 1.10
N GLU A 189 -16.59 15.77 0.71
CA GLU A 189 -17.50 16.94 0.55
C GLU A 189 -18.57 16.72 -0.52
N LEU A 190 -18.26 15.94 -1.56
CA LEU A 190 -19.24 15.61 -2.60
C LEU A 190 -20.28 14.62 -2.06
N LEU A 191 -19.86 13.63 -1.27
CA LEU A 191 -20.76 12.67 -0.63
C LEU A 191 -21.68 13.33 0.41
N GLU A 192 -21.19 14.32 1.16
CA GLU A 192 -22.04 15.09 2.10
C GLU A 192 -23.14 15.88 1.37
N LYS A 193 -22.84 16.39 0.17
CA LYS A 193 -23.82 17.09 -0.67
C LYS A 193 -24.78 16.15 -1.39
N LYS A 194 -24.38 14.89 -1.56
CA LYS A 194 -25.10 13.86 -2.31
C LYS A 194 -25.12 12.53 -1.54
N PRO A 195 -25.79 12.49 -0.38
CA PRO A 195 -25.79 11.30 0.48
C PRO A 195 -26.41 10.07 -0.18
N GLU A 196 -27.20 10.24 -1.24
CA GLU A 196 -27.76 9.16 -2.06
C GLU A 196 -26.69 8.36 -2.83
N LEU A 197 -25.50 8.94 -3.04
CA LEU A 197 -24.38 8.27 -3.72
C LEU A 197 -23.52 7.44 -2.76
N ILE A 198 -23.77 7.52 -1.45
CA ILE A 198 -22.93 6.85 -0.46
C ILE A 198 -23.11 5.34 -0.55
N ASN A 199 -22.02 4.65 -0.85
CA ASN A 199 -21.89 3.23 -0.56
C ASN A 199 -21.28 3.06 0.83
N TRP A 200 -22.09 2.58 1.77
CA TRP A 200 -21.70 2.48 3.18
C TRP A 200 -20.61 1.43 3.45
N TYR A 201 -20.53 0.38 2.63
CA TYR A 201 -19.46 -0.61 2.74
C TYR A 201 -18.11 0.06 2.48
N TRP A 202 -17.95 0.72 1.33
CA TRP A 202 -16.71 1.40 0.95
C TRP A 202 -16.42 2.65 1.80
N LEU A 203 -17.45 3.39 2.19
CA LEU A 203 -17.29 4.55 3.06
C LEU A 203 -16.78 4.15 4.46
N SER A 204 -17.13 2.96 4.95
CA SER A 204 -16.73 2.50 6.29
C SER A 204 -15.22 2.29 6.42
N GLU A 205 -14.55 1.92 5.34
CA GLU A 205 -13.08 1.82 5.29
C GLU A 205 -12.41 3.20 5.14
N ASN A 206 -13.11 4.21 4.66
CA ASN A 206 -12.53 5.51 4.33
C ASN A 206 -12.10 6.30 5.58
N PRO A 207 -10.79 6.58 5.76
CA PRO A 207 -10.27 7.22 6.96
C PRO A 207 -10.69 8.69 7.13
N ARG A 208 -11.21 9.33 6.07
CA ARG A 208 -11.70 10.73 6.12
C ARG A 208 -13.22 10.83 6.27
N ALA A 209 -13.92 9.69 6.32
CA ALA A 209 -15.37 9.65 6.45
C ALA A 209 -15.87 9.42 7.90
N VAL A 210 -14.98 9.30 8.88
CA VAL A 210 -15.34 8.87 10.24
C VAL A 210 -16.42 9.74 10.89
N HIS A 211 -16.45 11.05 10.62
CA HIS A 211 -17.50 11.95 11.13
C HIS A 211 -18.87 11.72 10.48
N ILE A 212 -18.93 11.22 9.24
CA ILE A 212 -20.17 10.78 8.58
C ILE A 212 -20.62 9.46 9.21
N LEU A 213 -19.70 8.50 9.34
CA LEU A 213 -19.98 7.17 9.92
C LEU A 213 -20.50 7.29 11.37
N GLN A 214 -19.93 8.18 12.17
CA GLN A 214 -20.35 8.45 13.55
C GLN A 214 -21.82 8.91 13.65
N LYS A 215 -22.33 9.63 12.64
CA LYS A 215 -23.72 10.10 12.59
C LYS A 215 -24.71 9.04 12.09
N HIS A 216 -24.21 7.96 11.51
CA HIS A 216 -24.99 6.94 10.79
C HIS A 216 -24.55 5.52 11.16
N LEU A 217 -24.35 5.26 12.46
CA LEU A 217 -23.87 3.97 12.98
C LEU A 217 -24.77 2.77 12.60
N ASP A 218 -26.03 3.03 12.26
CA ASP A 218 -26.99 2.04 11.77
C ASP A 218 -26.66 1.51 10.36
N LYS A 219 -25.89 2.27 9.58
CA LYS A 219 -25.51 1.94 8.20
C LYS A 219 -24.07 1.45 8.05
N VAL A 220 -23.25 1.62 9.08
CA VAL A 220 -21.83 1.28 9.06
C VAL A 220 -21.62 -0.22 8.86
N ASP A 221 -20.73 -0.56 7.92
CA ASP A 221 -20.17 -1.90 7.82
C ASP A 221 -19.02 -2.02 8.83
N TRP A 222 -19.25 -2.80 9.89
CA TRP A 222 -18.31 -2.91 11.01
C TRP A 222 -17.07 -3.74 10.69
N CYS A 223 -17.15 -4.62 9.69
CA CYS A 223 -15.98 -5.34 9.18
C CYS A 223 -15.03 -4.35 8.50
N GLN A 224 -15.52 -3.52 7.58
CA GLN A 224 -14.70 -2.50 6.93
C GLN A 224 -14.24 -1.41 7.90
N LEU A 225 -15.09 -1.00 8.86
CA LEU A 225 -14.71 -0.05 9.90
C LEU A 225 -13.54 -0.57 10.75
N SER A 226 -13.44 -1.88 10.95
CA SER A 226 -12.37 -2.49 11.74
C SER A 226 -10.99 -2.36 11.09
N LYS A 227 -10.93 -2.19 9.75
CA LYS A 227 -9.70 -1.84 9.02
C LYS A 227 -9.36 -0.35 9.11
N ASN A 228 -10.35 0.50 9.31
CA ASN A 228 -10.21 1.96 9.28
C ASN A 228 -9.38 2.45 10.48
N THR A 229 -8.16 2.90 10.19
CA THR A 229 -7.19 3.31 11.22
C THR A 229 -7.63 4.57 11.98
N ASN A 230 -8.49 5.40 11.40
CA ASN A 230 -9.04 6.60 12.04
C ASN A 230 -10.34 6.36 12.82
N ALA A 231 -10.93 5.17 12.71
CA ALA A 231 -12.18 4.81 13.38
C ALA A 231 -11.97 4.10 14.73
N ILE A 232 -10.74 4.02 15.23
CA ILE A 232 -10.40 3.21 16.40
C ILE A 232 -11.24 3.53 17.65
N TYR A 233 -11.58 4.81 17.87
CA TYR A 233 -12.41 5.23 18.99
C TYR A 233 -13.88 4.78 18.86
N LEU A 234 -14.39 4.61 17.63
CA LEU A 234 -15.73 4.04 17.41
C LEU A 234 -15.73 2.55 17.75
N LEU A 235 -14.65 1.84 17.40
CA LEU A 235 -14.46 0.42 17.71
C LEU A 235 -14.31 0.19 19.22
N ASP A 236 -13.53 1.03 19.92
CA ASP A 236 -13.35 0.99 21.38
C ASP A 236 -14.70 1.05 22.14
N ASN A 237 -15.68 1.77 21.59
CA ASN A 237 -17.01 1.94 22.19
C ASN A 237 -18.04 0.87 21.75
N ASN A 238 -17.69 -0.02 20.81
CA ASN A 238 -18.60 -1.02 20.22
C ASN A 238 -17.88 -2.37 20.04
N LEU A 239 -17.28 -2.87 21.12
CA LEU A 239 -16.40 -4.05 21.12
C LEU A 239 -17.06 -5.31 20.56
N GLU A 240 -18.37 -5.44 20.70
CA GLU A 240 -19.18 -6.57 20.22
C GLU A 240 -19.34 -6.60 18.70
N LYS A 241 -19.09 -5.48 18.01
CA LYS A 241 -19.22 -5.35 16.56
C LYS A 241 -17.89 -5.46 15.82
N ILE A 242 -16.78 -5.47 16.56
CA ILE A 242 -15.44 -5.55 15.98
C ILE A 242 -15.26 -6.85 15.21
N ASP A 243 -14.82 -6.72 13.96
CA ASP A 243 -14.19 -7.81 13.23
C ASP A 243 -12.71 -7.89 13.64
N TRP A 244 -12.39 -8.88 14.46
CA TRP A 244 -11.05 -9.02 15.04
C TRP A 244 -9.99 -9.46 14.02
N THR A 245 -10.40 -10.11 12.93
CA THR A 245 -9.50 -10.49 11.85
C THR A 245 -9.00 -9.25 11.12
N TYR A 246 -9.89 -8.33 10.76
CA TYR A 246 -9.50 -7.05 10.16
C TYR A 246 -8.85 -6.09 11.16
N LEU A 247 -9.30 -6.07 12.42
CA LEU A 247 -8.67 -5.27 13.46
C LEU A 247 -7.21 -5.67 13.69
N SER A 248 -6.87 -6.96 13.58
CA SER A 248 -5.48 -7.43 13.72
C SER A 248 -4.51 -6.70 12.77
N ALA A 249 -4.94 -6.36 11.56
CA ALA A 249 -4.12 -5.62 10.59
C ALA A 249 -4.12 -4.09 10.80
N ASN A 250 -5.01 -3.56 11.64
CA ASN A 250 -5.17 -2.12 11.87
C ASN A 250 -4.01 -1.57 12.72
N GLU A 251 -3.21 -0.66 12.14
CA GLU A 251 -2.00 -0.12 12.77
C GLU A 251 -2.25 0.66 14.07
N ASN A 252 -3.46 1.20 14.26
CA ASN A 252 -3.86 1.96 15.45
C ASN A 252 -4.54 1.09 16.51
N ALA A 253 -4.72 -0.21 16.26
CA ALA A 253 -5.46 -1.11 17.16
C ALA A 253 -4.58 -1.91 18.13
N VAL A 254 -3.28 -1.64 18.21
CA VAL A 254 -2.34 -2.40 19.05
C VAL A 254 -2.81 -2.46 20.52
N HIS A 255 -3.31 -1.36 21.09
CA HIS A 255 -3.79 -1.34 22.48
C HIS A 255 -5.00 -2.26 22.72
N LEU A 256 -5.92 -2.33 21.75
CA LEU A 256 -7.06 -3.24 21.79
C LEU A 256 -6.61 -4.70 21.69
N LEU A 257 -5.70 -5.00 20.77
CA LEU A 257 -5.17 -6.34 20.56
C LEU A 257 -4.43 -6.83 21.83
N GLU A 258 -3.68 -5.95 22.50
CA GLU A 258 -3.02 -6.26 23.78
C GLU A 258 -4.01 -6.55 24.92
N LYS A 259 -5.18 -5.87 24.94
CA LYS A 259 -6.25 -6.08 25.92
C LYS A 259 -7.00 -7.39 25.69
N TYR A 260 -7.12 -7.82 24.42
CA TYR A 260 -7.88 -9.01 24.03
C TYR A 260 -7.04 -10.03 23.24
N PRO A 261 -5.96 -10.58 23.83
CA PRO A 261 -5.00 -11.42 23.08
C PRO A 261 -5.58 -12.72 22.55
N LYS A 262 -6.70 -13.20 23.11
CA LYS A 262 -7.43 -14.39 22.61
C LYS A 262 -8.20 -14.14 21.31
N LYS A 263 -8.40 -12.87 20.94
CA LYS A 263 -9.13 -12.45 19.74
C LYS A 263 -8.21 -12.15 18.56
N ILE A 264 -6.90 -12.07 18.79
CA ILE A 264 -5.91 -11.78 17.75
C ILE A 264 -5.95 -12.88 16.68
N ASP A 265 -6.25 -12.47 15.46
CA ASP A 265 -5.89 -13.21 14.26
C ASP A 265 -4.40 -12.99 13.97
N TRP A 266 -3.59 -14.03 14.18
CA TRP A 266 -2.13 -13.96 14.06
C TRP A 266 -1.65 -13.83 12.61
N ARG A 267 -2.41 -14.39 11.66
CA ARG A 267 -2.09 -14.30 10.24
C ARG A 267 -2.24 -12.85 9.79
N TRP A 268 -3.36 -12.23 10.13
CA TRP A 268 -3.62 -10.82 9.78
C TRP A 268 -2.77 -9.82 10.57
N LEU A 269 -2.34 -10.18 11.79
CA LEU A 269 -1.40 -9.37 12.56
C LEU A 269 -0.07 -9.18 11.81
N CYS A 270 0.34 -10.11 10.95
CA CYS A 270 1.53 -9.98 10.12
C CYS A 270 1.48 -8.79 9.15
N LYS A 271 0.31 -8.21 8.87
CA LYS A 271 0.18 -6.96 8.08
C LYS A 271 0.28 -5.68 8.93
N ASN A 272 0.26 -5.78 10.26
CA ASN A 272 0.21 -4.62 11.15
C ASN A 272 1.62 -4.04 11.39
N PRO A 273 1.94 -2.82 10.92
CA PRO A 273 3.28 -2.25 11.03
C PRO A 273 3.70 -1.91 12.47
N ASN A 274 2.75 -1.89 13.41
CA ASN A 274 2.99 -1.56 14.81
C ASN A 274 2.94 -2.79 15.74
N ALA A 275 2.77 -4.00 15.20
CA ALA A 275 2.65 -5.24 15.99
C ALA A 275 3.96 -5.80 16.55
N GLY A 276 5.12 -5.16 16.32
CA GLY A 276 6.43 -5.67 16.73
C GLY A 276 6.52 -6.05 18.22
N LYS A 277 5.94 -5.25 19.12
CA LYS A 277 5.90 -5.53 20.56
C LYS A 277 5.02 -6.74 20.91
N ILE A 278 3.93 -6.95 20.15
CA ILE A 278 3.09 -8.15 20.31
C ILE A 278 3.89 -9.38 19.87
N PHE A 279 4.54 -9.34 18.70
CA PHE A 279 5.39 -10.46 18.27
C PHE A 279 6.50 -10.76 19.27
N GLU A 280 7.21 -9.74 19.76
CA GLU A 280 8.23 -9.91 20.81
C GLU A 280 7.66 -10.60 22.05
N LYS A 281 6.47 -10.21 22.51
CA LYS A 281 5.83 -10.81 23.68
C LYS A 281 5.47 -12.28 23.50
N TYR A 282 5.06 -12.71 22.30
CA TYR A 282 4.51 -14.04 22.06
C TYR A 282 5.43 -15.00 21.29
N LEU A 283 6.50 -14.50 20.65
CA LEU A 283 7.51 -15.30 19.94
C LEU A 283 8.87 -15.33 20.63
N ASP A 284 9.19 -14.39 21.53
CA ASP A 284 10.48 -14.44 22.22
C ASP A 284 10.53 -15.66 23.16
N PRO A 285 11.41 -16.66 22.91
CA PRO A 285 11.54 -17.85 23.74
C PRO A 285 11.97 -17.52 25.17
N LYS A 286 12.56 -16.35 25.42
CA LYS A 286 12.86 -15.87 26.78
C LYS A 286 11.59 -15.50 27.55
N ASN A 287 10.49 -15.23 26.86
CA ASN A 287 9.20 -14.94 27.46
C ASN A 287 8.45 -16.24 27.76
N GLY A 288 8.97 -17.00 28.73
CA GLY A 288 8.52 -18.36 29.08
C GLY A 288 7.04 -18.52 29.46
N LYS A 289 6.30 -17.43 29.66
CA LYS A 289 4.84 -17.45 29.88
C LYS A 289 4.07 -17.83 28.61
N TYR A 290 4.61 -17.52 27.43
CA TYR A 290 3.92 -17.70 26.14
C TYR A 290 4.60 -18.68 25.20
N ALA A 291 5.76 -19.23 25.57
CA ALA A 291 6.50 -20.24 24.80
C ALA A 291 5.64 -21.43 24.34
N ASN A 292 4.58 -21.76 25.10
CA ASN A 292 3.68 -22.89 24.82
C ASN A 292 2.54 -22.56 23.83
N LEU A 293 2.34 -21.30 23.44
CA LEU A 293 1.25 -20.90 22.53
C LEU A 293 1.56 -21.13 21.04
N ASN A 294 2.82 -21.47 20.74
CA ASN A 294 3.37 -21.72 19.41
C ASN A 294 2.60 -21.01 18.28
N ILE A 295 2.66 -19.68 18.27
CA ILE A 295 2.00 -18.88 17.25
C ILE A 295 2.76 -18.90 15.91
N PHE A 296 3.98 -19.46 15.88
CA PHE A 296 4.83 -19.56 14.70
C PHE A 296 4.08 -20.14 13.49
N ASN A 297 3.38 -21.26 13.68
CA ASN A 297 2.60 -21.91 12.61
C ASN A 297 1.33 -21.15 12.20
N LYS A 298 1.02 -20.03 12.85
CA LYS A 298 -0.12 -19.16 12.53
C LYS A 298 0.29 -17.89 11.81
N LEU A 299 1.60 -17.66 11.65
CA LEU A 299 2.12 -16.46 11.00
C LEU A 299 2.13 -16.64 9.49
N ASP A 300 1.89 -15.53 8.80
CA ASP A 300 2.13 -15.41 7.38
C ASP A 300 3.50 -14.76 7.17
N TRP A 301 4.51 -15.57 6.83
CA TRP A 301 5.89 -15.11 6.71
C TRP A 301 6.12 -14.22 5.48
N ASP A 302 5.30 -14.37 4.45
CA ASP A 302 5.26 -13.48 3.28
C ASP A 302 4.92 -12.06 3.74
N TRP A 303 3.78 -11.90 4.40
CA TRP A 303 3.34 -10.59 4.91
C TRP A 303 4.28 -10.04 5.97
N LEU A 304 4.80 -10.90 6.86
CA LEU A 304 5.71 -10.46 7.90
C LEU A 304 7.07 -10.01 7.35
N SER A 305 7.55 -10.62 6.25
CA SER A 305 8.79 -10.21 5.56
C SER A 305 8.69 -8.81 4.94
N GLU A 306 7.51 -8.46 4.41
CA GLU A 306 7.23 -7.11 3.88
C GLU A 306 6.98 -6.09 5.00
N ASN A 307 6.60 -6.57 6.20
CA ASN A 307 6.21 -5.70 7.30
C ASN A 307 7.42 -4.95 7.92
N PRO A 308 7.35 -3.61 8.08
CA PRO A 308 8.44 -2.84 8.66
C PRO A 308 8.73 -3.15 10.14
N CYS A 309 7.83 -3.85 10.86
CA CYS A 309 7.97 -4.16 12.28
C CYS A 309 9.07 -5.20 12.59
N ILE A 310 9.58 -5.90 11.57
CA ILE A 310 10.68 -6.88 11.73
C ILE A 310 12.04 -6.20 11.94
N PHE A 311 12.12 -4.87 11.79
CA PHE A 311 13.31 -4.09 12.07
C PHE A 311 13.11 -3.26 13.35
N VAL A 312 14.19 -3.04 14.09
CA VAL A 312 14.17 -2.22 15.31
C VAL A 312 13.82 -0.77 14.93
N LYS A 313 12.73 -0.23 15.49
CA LYS A 313 12.50 1.21 15.46
C LYS A 313 13.62 1.86 16.27
N LYS A 314 14.38 2.78 15.67
CA LYS A 314 15.23 3.67 16.46
C LYS A 314 14.27 4.55 17.25
N ASP A 315 14.12 4.29 18.54
CA ASP A 315 13.34 5.18 19.40
C ASP A 315 14.01 6.56 19.38
N GLU A 316 13.30 7.57 18.87
CA GLU A 316 13.71 8.99 18.91
C GLU A 316 13.93 9.48 20.35
N GLU A 317 13.54 8.70 21.37
CA GLU A 317 13.70 9.03 22.79
C GLU A 317 15.09 8.69 23.38
N THR A 318 15.99 8.04 22.64
CA THR A 318 17.33 7.68 23.17
C THR A 318 18.43 8.71 22.90
N GLU A 319 18.17 9.79 22.15
CA GLU A 319 19.14 10.86 21.91
C GLU A 319 19.10 12.00 22.94
N GLN A 320 18.17 12.01 23.91
CA GLN A 320 18.10 13.08 24.94
C GLN A 320 18.78 12.78 26.29
N ASN A 321 19.32 11.57 26.53
CA ASN A 321 19.89 11.21 27.85
C ASN A 321 21.42 11.08 27.91
N TYR A 322 22.16 11.65 26.97
CA TYR A 322 23.61 11.82 27.09
C TYR A 322 24.05 13.26 26.76
N CYS A 323 23.54 14.21 27.54
CA CYS A 323 24.16 15.50 27.78
C CYS A 323 23.95 15.87 29.26
N VAL A 324 24.81 15.32 30.13
CA VAL A 324 25.08 15.87 31.47
C VAL A 324 26.59 15.99 31.62
#